data_AF-A0A061D180-F1
#
_entry.id   AF-A0A061D180-F1
#
_cell.length_a   1.000
_cell.length_b   1.000
_cell.length_c   1.000
_cell.angle_alpha   90.00
_cell.angle_beta   90.00
_cell.angle_gamma   90.00
#
_symmetry.space_group_name_H-M   'P 1'
#
loop_
_entity.id
_entity.type
_entity.pdbx_description
1 polymer ?
#
loop_
_entity_poly.entity_id
_entity_poly.type
_entity_poly.pdbx_seq_one_letter_code
_entity_poly.pdbx_strand_id
1 'polypeptide(L)'
;MTYYDNWSGFLQEARSLFCGRPLKTRYSVKYVKGEKCLVLKVTDDRKCCMFKLSRQGNLRQLQQFNQLFLNWSLSRDTENPEALPLKVTAAKPKSNRKVNARNS
;
A
#
# COMPACT_ATOMS: atom_id res chain seq x y z
N MET A 1 7.41 -17.19 -0.22
CA MET A 1 6.64 -15.99 0.19
C MET A 1 7.64 -14.94 0.62
N THR A 2 7.54 -13.71 0.13
CA THR A 2 8.55 -12.66 0.37
C THR A 2 8.02 -11.65 1.38
N TYR A 3 8.78 -11.43 2.46
CA TYR A 3 8.50 -10.37 3.41
C TYR A 3 9.14 -9.06 2.96
N TYR A 4 8.37 -7.98 3.03
CA TYR A 4 8.83 -6.63 2.73
C TYR A 4 9.09 -5.88 4.03
N ASP A 5 10.25 -5.22 4.11
CA ASP A 5 10.61 -4.40 5.28
C ASP A 5 10.05 -2.97 5.19
N ASN A 6 9.70 -2.52 3.98
CA ASN A 6 9.20 -1.18 3.72
C ASN A 6 7.77 -1.21 3.16
N TRP A 7 6.92 -0.29 3.66
CA TRP A 7 5.51 -0.24 3.30
C TRP A 7 5.27 0.08 1.81
N SER A 8 6.07 0.98 1.25
CA SER A 8 5.93 1.40 -0.15
C SER A 8 6.16 0.25 -1.14
N GLY A 9 7.19 -0.55 -0.90
CA GLY A 9 7.53 -1.72 -1.70
C GLY A 9 6.48 -2.82 -1.58
N PHE A 10 5.95 -3.05 -0.39
CA PHE A 10 4.79 -3.94 -0.21
C PHE A 10 3.60 -3.48 -1.05
N LEU A 11 3.25 -2.19 -0.99
CA LEU A 11 2.12 -1.64 -1.75
C LEU A 11 2.33 -1.73 -3.26
N GLN A 12 3.55 -1.45 -3.75
CA GLN A 12 3.88 -1.51 -5.16
C GLN A 12 3.78 -2.95 -5.69
N GLU A 13 4.33 -3.92 -4.96
CA GLU A 13 4.24 -5.33 -5.36
C GLU A 13 2.79 -5.83 -5.27
N ALA A 14 2.04 -5.48 -4.21
CA ALA A 14 0.64 -5.85 -4.08
C ALA A 14 -0.21 -5.32 -5.25
N ARG A 15 0.03 -4.07 -5.67
CA ARG A 15 -0.60 -3.48 -6.85
C ARG A 15 -0.20 -4.21 -8.13
N SER A 16 1.09 -4.52 -8.30
CA SER A 16 1.57 -5.24 -9.48
C SER A 16 0.93 -6.62 -9.61
N LEU A 17 0.83 -7.38 -8.51
CA LEU A 17 0.14 -8.66 -8.47
C LEU A 17 -1.34 -8.50 -8.85
N PHE A 18 -2.00 -7.50 -8.27
CA PHE A 18 -3.40 -7.24 -8.55
C PHE A 18 -3.63 -6.87 -10.01
N CYS A 19 -2.82 -5.97 -10.59
CA CYS A 19 -2.92 -5.60 -12.01
C CYS A 19 -2.70 -6.80 -12.93
N GLY A 20 -1.74 -7.68 -12.63
CA GLY A 20 -1.44 -8.81 -13.50
C GLY A 20 -2.51 -9.91 -13.46
N ARG A 21 -3.18 -10.11 -12.32
CA ARG A 21 -4.20 -11.16 -12.14
C ARG A 21 -5.29 -10.72 -11.15
N PRO A 22 -6.17 -9.77 -11.49
CA PRO A 22 -7.12 -9.18 -10.55
C PRO A 22 -8.10 -10.20 -9.97
N LEU A 23 -8.61 -11.12 -10.81
CA LEU A 23 -9.58 -12.14 -10.39
C LEU A 23 -8.99 -13.28 -9.54
N LYS A 24 -7.66 -13.47 -9.55
CA LYS A 24 -6.98 -14.50 -8.74
C LYS A 24 -6.25 -13.91 -7.54
N THR A 25 -5.96 -12.62 -7.57
CA THR A 25 -5.26 -11.95 -6.49
C THR A 25 -6.19 -11.79 -5.30
N ARG A 26 -5.78 -12.36 -4.18
CA ARG A 26 -6.49 -12.25 -2.91
C ARG A 26 -5.57 -11.72 -1.85
N TYR A 27 -6.17 -11.01 -0.91
CA TYR A 27 -5.50 -10.44 0.24
C TYR A 27 -6.13 -10.98 1.53
N SER A 28 -5.29 -11.26 2.52
CA SER A 28 -5.71 -11.73 3.85
C SER A 28 -4.96 -10.98 4.95
N VAL A 29 -5.66 -10.76 6.05
CA VAL A 29 -5.10 -10.22 7.31
C VAL A 29 -5.13 -11.30 8.36
N LYS A 30 -4.00 -11.53 9.04
CA LYS A 30 -3.92 -12.43 10.18
C LYS A 30 -3.40 -11.70 11.40
N TYR A 31 -4.16 -11.74 12.49
CA TYR A 31 -3.65 -11.33 13.80
C TYR A 31 -2.90 -12.49 14.46
N VAL A 32 -1.66 -12.24 14.87
CA VAL A 32 -0.81 -13.23 15.54
C VAL A 32 -0.66 -12.82 17.00
N LYS A 33 -1.47 -13.44 17.89
CA LYS A 33 -1.53 -13.09 19.32
C LYS A 33 -0.18 -13.19 20.02
N GLY A 34 0.62 -14.23 19.73
CA GLY A 34 1.92 -14.44 20.37
C GLY A 34 2.92 -13.31 20.11
N GLU A 35 2.98 -12.82 18.87
CA GLU A 35 3.87 -11.74 18.45
C GLU A 35 3.24 -10.34 18.59
N LYS A 36 1.94 -10.27 18.92
CA LYS A 36 1.13 -9.03 19.00
C LYS A 36 1.23 -8.18 17.72
N CYS A 37 1.25 -8.83 16.56
CA CYS A 37 1.36 -8.17 15.26
C CYS A 37 0.22 -8.56 14.32
N LEU A 38 0.01 -7.75 13.28
CA LEU A 38 -0.83 -8.07 12.14
C LEU A 38 0.06 -8.45 10.95
N VAL A 39 -0.30 -9.53 10.27
CA VAL A 39 0.39 -9.96 9.04
C VAL A 39 -0.56 -9.77 7.88
N LEU A 40 -0.14 -8.94 6.91
CA LEU A 40 -0.80 -8.77 5.63
C LEU A 40 -0.17 -9.72 4.63
N LYS A 41 -1.01 -10.39 3.81
CA LYS A 41 -0.55 -11.26 2.74
C LYS A 41 -1.38 -11.03 1.49
N VAL A 42 -0.74 -10.79 0.35
CA VAL A 42 -1.37 -10.71 -0.97
C VAL A 42 -0.76 -11.78 -1.86
N THR A 43 -1.59 -12.53 -2.58
CA THR A 43 -1.13 -13.63 -3.44
C THR A 43 -2.10 -13.89 -4.59
N ASP A 44 -1.54 -14.30 -5.73
CA ASP A 44 -2.23 -14.75 -6.95
C ASP A 44 -2.07 -16.26 -7.21
N ASP A 45 -1.71 -17.03 -6.16
CA ASP A 45 -1.27 -18.44 -6.18
C ASP A 45 0.10 -18.73 -6.80
N ARG A 46 0.78 -17.75 -7.40
CA ARG A 46 2.11 -17.91 -7.97
C ARG A 46 3.17 -17.17 -7.19
N LYS A 47 2.88 -15.91 -6.87
CA LYS A 47 3.69 -15.00 -6.08
C LYS A 47 2.93 -14.62 -4.82
N CYS A 48 3.69 -14.23 -3.81
CA CYS A 48 3.14 -13.85 -2.52
C CYS A 48 4.02 -12.78 -1.88
N CYS A 49 3.44 -11.61 -1.62
CA CYS A 49 4.06 -10.57 -0.82
C CYS A 49 3.41 -10.51 0.57
N MET A 50 4.24 -10.31 1.59
CA MET A 50 3.83 -10.28 2.98
C MET A 50 4.42 -9.05 3.68
N PHE A 51 3.66 -8.49 4.62
CA PHE A 51 4.10 -7.35 5.42
C PHE A 51 3.65 -7.52 6.87
N LYS A 52 4.54 -7.23 7.82
CA LYS A 52 4.28 -7.34 9.26
C LYS A 52 4.07 -5.94 9.84
N LEU A 53 2.85 -5.68 10.31
CA LEU A 53 2.51 -4.47 11.06
C LEU A 53 2.74 -4.74 12.55
N SER A 54 3.72 -4.04 13.15
CA SER A 54 3.99 -4.11 14.58
C SER A 54 2.91 -3.39 15.40
N ARG A 55 2.86 -3.61 16.71
CA ARG A 55 1.84 -3.07 17.63
C ARG A 55 1.75 -1.53 17.64
N GLN A 56 2.79 -0.83 17.18
CA GLN A 56 2.83 0.63 17.02
C GLN A 56 2.73 1.07 15.54
N GLY A 57 2.82 0.12 14.60
CA GLY A 57 2.65 0.30 13.15
C GLY A 57 1.18 0.34 12.74
N ASN A 58 0.57 1.51 12.95
CA ASN A 58 -0.63 2.08 12.32
C ASN A 58 -1.69 1.12 11.74
N LEU A 59 -2.77 0.89 12.50
CA LEU A 59 -4.09 0.47 11.97
C LEU A 59 -4.56 1.36 10.81
N ARG A 60 -4.09 2.61 10.73
CA ARG A 60 -4.30 3.50 9.60
C ARG A 60 -3.74 2.95 8.28
N GLN A 61 -2.56 2.32 8.30
CA GLN A 61 -1.98 1.70 7.09
C GLN A 61 -2.84 0.52 6.62
N LEU A 62 -3.32 -0.29 7.57
CA LEU A 62 -4.28 -1.35 7.28
C LEU A 62 -5.58 -0.79 6.68
N GLN A 63 -6.17 0.24 7.30
CA GLN A 63 -7.39 0.87 6.79
C GLN A 63 -7.19 1.46 5.38
N GLN A 64 -6.09 2.17 5.15
CA GLN A 64 -5.72 2.72 3.85
C GLN A 64 -5.57 1.61 2.82
N PHE A 65 -4.88 0.53 3.17
CA PHE A 65 -4.69 -0.60 2.27
C PHE A 65 -6.01 -1.31 1.93
N ASN A 66 -6.87 -1.52 2.92
CA ASN A 66 -8.20 -2.08 2.70
C ASN A 66 -9.02 -1.22 1.74
N GLN A 67 -9.02 0.11 1.93
CA GLN A 67 -9.72 1.02 1.03
C GLN A 67 -9.16 0.95 -0.39
N LEU A 68 -7.83 0.91 -0.54
CA LEU A 68 -7.17 0.77 -1.84
C LEU A 68 -7.58 -0.53 -2.54
N PHE A 69 -7.46 -1.66 -1.84
CA PHE A 69 -7.73 -2.98 -2.42
C PHE A 69 -9.20 -3.12 -2.85
N LEU A 70 -10.14 -2.59 -2.06
CA LEU A 70 -11.56 -2.54 -2.42
C LEU A 70 -11.77 -1.66 -3.66
N ASN A 71 -11.18 -0.47 -3.72
CA ASN A 71 -11.30 0.41 -4.88
C ASN A 71 -10.74 -0.26 -6.14
N TRP A 72 -9.62 -0.98 -6.04
CA TRP A 72 -9.06 -1.73 -7.15
C TRP A 72 -9.99 -2.85 -7.63
N SER A 73 -10.62 -3.54 -6.69
CA SER A 73 -11.59 -4.61 -6.98
C SER A 73 -12.86 -4.12 -7.68
N LEU A 74 -13.20 -2.84 -7.51
CA LEU A 74 -14.36 -2.20 -8.14
C LEU A 74 -14.01 -1.49 -9.46
N SER A 75 -12.72 -1.34 -9.76
CA SER A 75 -12.25 -0.63 -10.96
C SER A 75 -12.45 -1.48 -12.20
N ARG A 76 -12.87 -0.85 -13.31
CA ARG A 76 -13.01 -1.53 -14.61
C ARG A 76 -11.66 -1.75 -15.29
N ASP A 77 -10.76 -0.77 -15.16
CA ASP A 77 -9.42 -0.80 -15.75
C ASP A 77 -8.40 -1.25 -14.71
N THR A 78 -8.27 -2.57 -14.55
CA THR A 78 -7.35 -3.19 -13.58
C THR A 78 -5.96 -3.44 -14.16
N GLU A 79 -5.86 -3.58 -15.48
CA GLU A 79 -4.62 -3.83 -16.21
C GLU A 79 -3.68 -2.62 -16.22
N ASN A 80 -4.20 -1.41 -15.99
CA ASN A 80 -3.41 -0.18 -15.96
C ASN A 80 -2.98 0.18 -14.53
N PRO A 81 -1.69 0.02 -14.17
CA PRO A 81 -1.15 0.45 -12.89
C PRO A 81 -0.98 1.98 -12.78
N GLU A 82 -1.61 2.80 -13.61
CA GLU A 82 -1.84 4.23 -13.32
C GLU A 82 -3.25 4.43 -12.75
N ALA A 83 -4.23 3.64 -13.22
CA ALA A 83 -5.64 3.73 -12.85
C ALA A 83 -5.95 3.27 -11.42
N LEU A 84 -5.01 2.58 -10.76
CA LEU A 84 -5.17 2.05 -9.40
C LEU A 84 -4.45 2.92 -8.34
N PRO A 85 -4.88 4.15 -8.05
CA PRO A 85 -4.06 5.13 -7.33
C PRO A 85 -3.57 4.60 -5.99
N LEU A 86 -2.26 4.64 -5.78
CA LEU A 86 -1.67 4.44 -4.46
C LEU A 86 -1.75 5.78 -3.73
N LYS A 87 -2.74 5.95 -2.82
CA LYS A 87 -2.74 7.08 -1.88
C LYS A 87 -1.62 6.90 -0.85
N VAL A 88 -0.36 6.92 -1.29
CA VAL A 88 0.77 7.18 -0.41
C VAL A 88 0.77 8.69 -0.28
N THR A 89 0.25 9.23 0.81
CA THR A 89 0.44 10.65 1.11
C THR A 89 1.94 10.87 1.33
N ALA A 90 2.68 11.11 0.27
CA ALA A 90 3.90 11.87 0.35
C ALA A 90 3.47 13.24 0.86
N ALA A 91 3.85 13.57 2.10
CA ALA A 91 3.78 14.95 2.56
C ALA A 91 4.48 15.82 1.50
N LYS A 92 3.73 16.71 0.86
CA LYS A 92 4.31 17.68 -0.08
C LYS A 92 5.48 18.38 0.64
N PRO A 93 6.69 18.45 0.07
CA PRO A 93 7.71 19.33 0.60
C PRO A 93 7.15 20.75 0.54
N LYS A 94 7.12 21.43 1.70
CA LYS A 94 6.72 22.83 1.78
C LYS A 94 7.67 23.63 0.91
N SER A 95 7.20 24.07 -0.26
CA SER A 95 7.87 25.07 -1.07
C SER A 95 8.00 26.33 -0.21
N ASN A 96 9.21 26.60 0.27
CA ASN A 96 9.54 27.80 1.02
C ASN A 96 9.59 28.94 0.02
N ARG A 97 8.47 29.65 -0.20
CA ARG A 97 8.47 30.93 -0.92
C ARG A 97 9.32 31.91 -0.11
N LYS A 98 10.58 32.12 -0.52
CA LYS A 98 11.38 33.25 -0.08
C LYS A 98 10.62 34.53 -0.47
N VAL A 99 10.14 35.24 0.55
CA VAL A 99 9.67 36.63 0.41
C VAL A 99 10.92 37.46 0.13
N ASN A 100 11.10 37.89 -1.11
CA ASN A 100 12.15 38.86 -1.44
C ASN A 100 11.76 40.20 -0.80
N ALA A 101 12.53 40.58 0.21
CA ALA A 101 12.51 41.90 0.79
C ALA A 101 13.04 42.92 -0.23
N ARG A 102 12.24 43.97 -0.44
CA ARG A 102 12.58 45.38 -0.69
C ARG A 102 14.01 45.68 -1.19
N ASN A 103 14.11 46.22 -2.40
CA ASN A 103 15.08 47.26 -2.77
C ASN A 103 14.24 48.49 -3.15
N SER A 104 14.33 49.59 -2.39
CA SER A 104 15.26 50.73 -2.57
C SER A 104 14.68 51.72 -3.57
#